data_AF-A0A7V8F4E8-F1
#
_entry.id   AF-A0A7V8F4E8-F1
#
_cell.length_a   1.000
_cell.length_b   1.000
_cell.length_c   1.000
_cell.angle_alpha   90.00
_cell.angle_beta   90.00
_cell.angle_gamma   90.00
#
_symmetry.space_group_name_H-M   'P 1'
#
loop_
_entity.id
_entity.type
_entity.pdbx_description
1 polymer ?
#
loop_
_entity_poly.entity_id
_entity_poly.type
_entity_poly.pdbx_seq_one_letter_code
_entity_poly.pdbx_strand_id
1 'polypeptide(L)'
;MTRVLSTLMQSDLLEHRVFVGRLDVEGCGAIPTHWWIELPDGRICDLRARMWLGGSALAPHGLFFAGGGQRYSAREELAPSSICLPHVVFELLAGQALEAFPSVAESEVLAHA
;
A
#
# COMPACT_ATOMS: atom_id res chain seq x y z
N MET A 1 -4.52 -6.77 0.37
CA MET A 1 -4.14 -5.68 -0.56
C MET A 1 -2.69 -5.25 -0.40
N THR A 2 -2.23 -4.83 0.78
CA THR A 2 -0.82 -4.42 1.01
C THR A 2 0.22 -5.42 0.51
N ARG A 3 0.04 -6.72 0.79
CA ARG A 3 0.95 -7.77 0.31
C ARG A 3 0.94 -7.96 -1.21
N VAL A 4 -0.23 -7.78 -1.86
CA VAL A 4 -0.36 -7.83 -3.33
C VAL A 4 0.43 -6.68 -3.92
N LEU A 5 0.21 -5.46 -3.44
CA LEU A 5 0.92 -4.28 -3.92
C LEU A 5 2.43 -4.38 -3.67
N SER A 6 2.85 -4.81 -2.48
CA SER A 6 4.26 -5.02 -2.15
C SER A 6 4.92 -6.11 -3.01
N THR A 7 4.18 -7.17 -3.39
CA THR A 7 4.70 -8.20 -4.32
C THR A 7 4.91 -7.61 -5.72
N LEU A 8 3.96 -6.81 -6.21
CA LEU A 8 4.09 -6.11 -7.50
C LEU A 8 5.24 -5.09 -7.48
N MET A 9 5.40 -4.33 -6.38
CA MET A 9 6.51 -3.39 -6.25
C MET A 9 7.87 -4.09 -6.23
N GLN A 10 7.95 -5.28 -5.66
CA GLN A 10 9.17 -6.09 -5.68
C GLN A 10 9.54 -6.60 -7.07
N SER A 11 8.57 -6.93 -7.94
CA SER A 11 8.89 -7.36 -9.31
C SER A 11 9.56 -6.25 -10.12
N ASP A 12 9.20 -5.01 -9.83
CA ASP A 12 9.75 -3.81 -10.49
C ASP A 12 10.89 -3.17 -9.70
N LEU A 13 11.40 -3.85 -8.66
CA LEU A 13 12.48 -3.37 -7.79
C LEU A 13 12.22 -1.98 -7.18
N LEU A 14 10.95 -1.64 -6.96
CA LEU A 14 10.56 -0.38 -6.33
C LEU A 14 10.86 -0.42 -4.84
N GLU A 15 11.67 0.53 -4.38
CA GLU A 15 11.96 0.69 -2.96
C GLU A 15 10.69 1.10 -2.20
N HIS A 16 10.39 0.37 -1.14
CA HIS A 16 9.26 0.65 -0.26
C HIS A 16 9.43 -0.06 1.09
N ARG A 17 8.75 0.45 2.12
CA ARG A 17 8.71 -0.15 3.47
C ARG A 17 7.28 -0.54 3.79
N VAL A 18 7.09 -1.70 4.40
CA VAL A 18 5.75 -2.19 4.77
C VAL A 18 5.60 -2.22 6.27
N PHE A 19 4.48 -1.70 6.76
CA PHE A 19 4.23 -1.61 8.18
C PHE A 19 2.93 -2.29 8.56
N VAL A 20 2.92 -2.81 9.79
CA VAL A 20 1.72 -3.18 10.51
C VAL A 20 1.67 -2.42 11.83
N GLY A 21 0.51 -1.86 12.16
CA GLY A 21 0.36 -1.02 13.33
C GLY A 21 -1.05 -0.47 13.49
N ARG A 22 -1.14 0.74 14.02
CA ARG A 22 -2.41 1.43 14.27
C ARG A 22 -2.53 2.68 13.38
N LEU A 23 -3.75 2.98 12.95
CA LEU A 23 -4.11 4.24 12.32
C LEU A 23 -5.14 4.96 13.17
N ASP A 24 -4.87 6.21 13.56
CA ASP A 24 -5.83 7.13 14.16
C ASP A 24 -6.11 8.27 13.16
N VAL A 25 -7.39 8.56 12.92
CA VAL A 25 -7.82 9.66 12.05
C VAL A 25 -8.83 10.52 12.80
N GLU A 26 -8.47 11.79 13.00
CA GLU A 26 -9.31 12.77 13.66
C GLU A 26 -10.67 12.88 12.97
N GLY A 27 -11.75 12.85 13.75
CA GLY A 27 -13.13 12.88 13.24
C GLY A 27 -13.62 11.59 12.58
N CYS A 28 -12.79 10.55 12.41
CA CYS A 28 -13.19 9.25 11.84
C CYS A 28 -13.03 8.07 12.80
N GLY A 29 -12.09 8.14 13.75
CA GLY A 29 -11.82 7.07 14.70
C GLY A 29 -10.49 6.38 14.43
N ALA A 30 -10.39 5.09 14.76
CA ALA A 30 -9.13 4.37 14.71
C ALA A 30 -9.24 2.91 14.27
N ILE A 31 -8.17 2.42 13.63
CA ILE A 31 -7.99 1.04 13.21
C ILE A 31 -6.85 0.43 14.05
N PRO A 32 -7.15 -0.45 15.03
CA PRO A 32 -6.13 -0.98 15.94
C PRO A 32 -5.07 -1.87 15.27
N THR A 33 -5.41 -2.52 14.15
CA THR A 33 -4.48 -3.34 13.37
C THR A 33 -4.67 -3.03 11.89
N HIS A 34 -3.68 -2.35 11.33
CA HIS A 34 -3.72 -1.79 10.00
C HIS A 34 -2.38 -1.96 9.30
N TRP A 35 -2.43 -2.05 7.97
CA TRP A 35 -1.26 -2.26 7.12
C TRP A 35 -1.17 -1.15 6.10
N TRP A 36 0.03 -0.60 5.91
CA TRP A 36 0.32 0.44 4.91
C TRP A 36 1.72 0.24 4.34
N ILE A 37 2.00 0.98 3.26
CA ILE A 37 3.32 1.06 2.64
C ILE A 37 3.79 2.51 2.74
N GLU A 38 5.07 2.72 3.02
CA GLU A 38 5.73 4.03 2.87
C GLU A 38 6.76 3.97 1.73
N LEU A 39 6.80 5.04 0.93
CA LEU A 39 7.76 5.25 -0.13
C LEU A 39 8.94 6.11 0.35
N PRO A 40 10.10 6.08 -0.33
CA PRO A 40 11.28 6.86 0.07
C PRO A 40 11.04 8.37 0.15
N ASP A 41 10.10 8.90 -0.63
CA ASP A 41 9.74 10.32 -0.60
C ASP A 41 8.76 10.70 0.53
N GLY A 42 8.40 9.74 1.39
CA GLY A 42 7.49 9.94 2.51
C GLY A 42 6.01 9.82 2.16
N ARG A 43 5.65 9.47 0.92
CA ARG A 43 4.26 9.13 0.59
C ARG A 43 3.86 7.81 1.24
N ILE A 44 2.60 7.75 1.67
CA ILE A 44 1.94 6.57 2.21
C ILE A 44 1.02 5.99 1.14
N CYS A 45 1.10 4.69 0.91
CA CYS A 45 0.07 3.94 0.20
C CYS A 45 -0.80 3.15 1.17
N ASP A 46 -2.08 3.50 1.21
CA ASP A 46 -3.10 2.88 2.05
C ASP A 46 -4.40 2.72 1.27
N LEU A 47 -4.70 1.49 0.87
CA LEU A 47 -5.88 1.20 0.06
C LEU A 47 -7.09 0.79 0.92
N ARG A 48 -6.92 0.58 2.23
CA ARG A 48 -7.97 -0.04 3.07
C ARG A 48 -8.50 0.83 4.19
N ALA A 49 -7.87 1.95 4.55
CA ALA A 49 -8.35 2.78 5.65
C ALA A 49 -9.83 3.20 5.49
N ARG A 50 -10.25 3.67 4.30
CA ARG A 50 -11.67 3.97 4.00
C ARG A 50 -12.63 2.79 4.15
N MET A 51 -12.19 1.56 3.96
CA MET A 51 -13.05 0.39 4.16
C MET A 51 -13.45 0.21 5.63
N TRP A 52 -12.58 0.64 6.55
CA TRP A 52 -12.78 0.49 8.00
C TRP A 52 -13.36 1.75 8.63
N LEU A 53 -12.89 2.92 8.21
CA LEU A 53 -13.28 4.23 8.76
C LEU A 53 -14.48 4.86 8.03
N GLY A 54 -14.99 4.18 6.98
CA GLY A 54 -16.10 4.64 6.16
C GLY A 54 -15.70 5.63 5.06
N GLY A 55 -16.70 6.10 4.32
CA GLY A 55 -16.53 6.96 3.14
C GLY A 55 -16.23 8.44 3.44
N SER A 56 -15.78 8.79 4.64
CA SER A 56 -15.40 10.16 4.99
C SER A 56 -14.24 10.63 4.09
N ALA A 57 -14.30 11.88 3.63
CA ALA A 57 -13.19 12.48 2.88
C ALA A 57 -11.90 12.58 3.71
N LEU A 58 -12.01 12.58 5.04
CA LEU A 58 -10.87 12.61 5.97
C LEU A 58 -10.16 11.26 6.08
N ALA A 59 -10.85 10.15 5.76
CA ALA A 59 -10.25 8.83 5.80
C ALA A 59 -9.26 8.66 4.62
N PRO A 60 -7.99 8.35 4.91
CA PRO A 60 -6.96 8.24 3.89
C PRO A 60 -7.26 7.10 2.91
N HIS A 61 -6.87 7.30 1.64
CA HIS A 61 -6.99 6.27 0.61
C HIS A 61 -6.07 6.56 -0.57
N GLY A 62 -5.48 5.51 -1.14
CA GLY A 62 -4.63 5.61 -2.33
C GLY A 62 -3.19 5.92 -1.93
N LEU A 63 -2.59 6.88 -2.63
CA LEU A 63 -1.22 7.34 -2.44
C LEU A 63 -1.22 8.83 -2.06
N PHE A 64 -0.67 9.19 -0.89
CA PHE A 64 -0.79 10.54 -0.33
C PHE A 64 0.32 10.85 0.69
N PHE A 65 0.44 12.10 1.11
CA PHE A 65 1.22 12.47 2.29
C PHE A 65 0.30 12.53 3.52
N ALA A 66 0.75 11.99 4.66
CA ALA A 66 -0.05 12.03 5.89
C ALA A 66 -0.37 13.48 6.29
N GLY A 67 -1.66 13.77 6.45
CA GLY A 67 -2.13 15.06 6.97
C GLY A 67 -2.01 15.14 8.48
N GLY A 68 -2.09 16.35 9.05
CA GLY A 68 -1.97 16.56 10.51
C GLY A 68 -2.99 15.81 11.37
N GLY A 69 -4.17 15.50 10.83
CA GLY A 69 -5.21 14.71 11.49
C GLY A 69 -5.07 13.20 11.33
N GLN A 70 -4.02 12.71 10.67
CA GLN A 70 -3.77 11.29 10.41
C GLN A 70 -2.50 10.85 11.13
N ARG A 71 -2.61 9.83 11.98
CA ARG A 71 -1.48 9.29 12.74
C ARG A 71 -1.34 7.80 12.49
N TYR A 72 -0.25 7.45 11.81
CA TYR A 72 0.20 6.08 11.64
C TYR A 72 1.20 5.77 12.76
N SER A 73 0.97 4.67 13.49
CA SER A 73 1.84 4.20 14.56
C SER A 73 2.27 2.78 14.26
N ALA A 74 3.49 2.63 13.74
CA ALA A 74 4.08 1.34 13.45
C ALA A 74 4.26 0.52 14.73
N ARG A 75 3.75 -0.71 14.71
CA ARG A 75 4.09 -1.73 15.71
C ARG A 75 5.27 -2.56 15.23
N GLU A 76 5.31 -2.82 13.93
CA GLU A 76 6.35 -3.60 13.27
C GLU A 76 6.54 -3.11 11.84
N GLU A 77 7.78 -3.13 11.39
CA GLU A 77 8.16 -2.99 10.00
C GLU A 77 8.51 -4.37 9.45
N LEU A 78 7.94 -4.70 8.28
CA LEU A 78 8.11 -5.96 7.61
C LEU A 78 8.97 -5.75 6.37
N ALA A 79 10.04 -6.54 6.25
CA ALA A 79 10.81 -6.59 5.02
C ALA A 79 9.88 -7.04 3.86
N PRO A 80 9.85 -6.33 2.70
CA PRO A 80 9.03 -6.73 1.57
C PRO A 80 9.21 -8.21 1.17
N SER A 81 10.44 -8.72 1.26
CA SER A 81 10.77 -10.10 0.94
C SER A 81 10.13 -11.13 1.88
N SER A 82 9.82 -10.79 3.12
CA SER A 82 9.18 -11.70 4.07
C SER A 82 7.67 -11.85 3.85
N ILE A 83 7.06 -10.93 3.11
CA ILE A 83 5.62 -10.89 2.84
C ILE A 83 5.25 -11.13 1.38
N CYS A 84 6.26 -11.26 0.50
CA CYS A 84 6.12 -11.59 -0.91
C CYS A 84 5.20 -12.82 -1.07
N LEU A 85 4.25 -12.71 -2.00
CA LEU A 85 3.27 -13.76 -2.23
C LEU A 85 3.82 -14.78 -3.24
N PRO A 86 3.58 -16.09 -3.02
CA PRO A 86 3.73 -17.07 -4.10
C PRO A 86 2.84 -16.68 -5.29
N HIS A 87 3.30 -16.93 -6.53
CA HIS A 87 2.62 -16.47 -7.75
C HIS A 87 1.14 -16.85 -7.80
N VAL A 88 0.81 -18.11 -7.44
CA VAL A 88 -0.58 -18.58 -7.39
C VAL A 88 -1.45 -17.81 -6.38
N VAL A 89 -0.89 -17.43 -5.23
CA VAL A 89 -1.63 -16.65 -4.22
C VAL A 89 -1.79 -15.20 -4.67
N PHE A 90 -0.76 -14.64 -5.31
CA PHE A 90 -0.85 -13.32 -5.92
C PHE A 90 -1.97 -13.28 -6.96
N GLU A 91 -1.98 -14.22 -7.92
CA GLU A 91 -2.95 -14.28 -9.00
C GLU A 91 -4.39 -14.40 -8.47
N LEU A 92 -4.62 -15.28 -7.49
CA LEU A 92 -5.94 -15.43 -6.85
C LEU A 92 -6.43 -14.13 -6.19
N LEU A 93 -5.52 -13.34 -5.61
CA LEU A 93 -5.88 -12.10 -4.91
C LEU A 93 -5.94 -10.88 -5.83
N ALA A 94 -5.15 -10.87 -6.89
CA ALA A 94 -5.04 -9.77 -7.85
C ALA A 94 -6.00 -9.92 -9.04
N GLY A 95 -6.49 -11.15 -9.31
CA GLY A 95 -7.37 -11.47 -10.42
C GLY A 95 -6.65 -11.72 -11.76
N GLN A 96 -5.32 -11.60 -11.79
CA GLN A 96 -4.48 -11.88 -12.96
C GLN A 96 -3.05 -12.19 -12.52
N ALA A 97 -2.28 -12.83 -13.42
CA ALA A 97 -0.87 -13.14 -13.20
C ALA A 97 -0.02 -11.88 -13.00
N LEU A 98 1.10 -12.02 -12.30
CA LEU A 98 2.02 -10.90 -12.00
C LEU A 98 2.57 -10.27 -13.28
N GLU A 99 2.87 -11.11 -14.27
CA GLU A 99 3.42 -10.74 -15.57
C GLU A 99 2.42 -10.02 -16.47
N ALA A 100 1.12 -10.00 -16.12
CA ALA A 100 0.09 -9.27 -16.84
C ALA A 100 -0.04 -7.80 -16.39
N PHE A 101 0.61 -7.43 -15.28
CA PHE A 101 0.69 -6.03 -14.86
C PHE A 101 1.76 -5.30 -15.67
N PRO A 102 1.52 -4.04 -16.10
CA PRO A 102 2.53 -3.26 -16.79
C PRO A 102 3.70 -2.98 -15.85
N SER A 103 4.91 -3.13 -16.36
CA SER A 103 6.09 -2.70 -15.61
C SER A 103 6.19 -1.18 -15.55
N VAL A 104 6.90 -0.66 -14.56
CA VAL A 104 7.24 0.77 -14.47
C VAL A 104 7.93 1.26 -15.75
N ALA A 105 8.87 0.47 -16.30
CA ALA A 105 9.57 0.82 -17.53
C ALA A 105 8.63 0.96 -18.73
N GLU A 106 7.62 0.09 -18.86
CA GLU A 106 6.61 0.19 -19.91
C GLU A 106 5.66 1.37 -19.68
N SER A 107 5.36 1.69 -18.43
CA SER A 107 4.46 2.77 -18.04
C SER A 107 5.07 4.16 -18.29
N GLU A 108 6.38 4.32 -18.12
CA GLU A 108 7.09 5.57 -18.46
C GLU A 108 7.10 5.83 -19.96
N VAL A 109 7.25 4.78 -20.78
CA VAL A 109 7.18 4.89 -22.25
C VAL A 109 5.79 5.34 -22.70
N LEU A 110 4.73 4.82 -22.08
CA LEU A 110 3.34 5.20 -22.36
C LEU A 110 3.00 6.63 -21.89
N ALA A 111 3.61 7.11 -20.79
CA ALA A 111 3.38 8.46 -20.28
C ALA A 111 4.03 9.57 -21.13
N HIS A 112 4.97 9.20 -22.00
CA HIS A 112 5.73 10.11 -22.87
C HIS A 112 5.47 9.91 -24.36
N ALA A 113 4.51 9.06 -24.73
CA ALA A 113 4.03 8.82 -26.10
C ALA A 113 2.75 9.64 -26.39
#